data_AF-A0AA52FBT9-F1
#
_entry.id   AF-A0AA52FBT9-F1
#
_cell.length_a   1.000
_cell.length_b   1.000
_cell.length_c   1.000
_cell.angle_alpha   90.00
_cell.angle_beta   90.00
_cell.angle_gamma   90.00
#
_symmetry.space_group_name_H-M   'P 1'
#
loop_
_entity.id
_entity.type
_entity.pdbx_description
1 polymer ?
#
loop_
_entity_poly.entity_id
_entity_poly.type
_entity_poly.pdbx_seq_one_letter_code
_entity_poly.pdbx_strand_id
1 'polypeptide(L)'
;MLTIHAADELRYGWDEDQEPVKDGAVAVAADRVVGSGPLAELREEFPDARVRRWPGVLGPALLHQGPLPDAPTPRERIHAVLKLGATAVLEEYADTPELRAAAARNDVIVVPRGTAVRRPAAFLGIGRADLAVFEYDETGGGTCVATVCAGRLVHRRR
;
A
#
# COMPACT_ATOMS: atom_id res chain seq x y z
N MET A 1 -5.43 17.72 -1.00
CA MET A 1 -6.66 17.26 -0.32
C MET A 1 -6.26 16.14 0.63
N LEU A 2 -6.59 16.27 1.92
CA LEU A 2 -6.33 15.25 2.92
C LEU A 2 -7.41 14.15 2.82
N THR A 3 -6.99 12.89 2.83
CA THR A 3 -7.87 11.72 2.73
C THR A 3 -7.59 10.75 3.86
N ILE A 4 -8.63 10.32 4.58
CA ILE A 4 -8.54 9.22 5.54
C ILE A 4 -8.95 7.93 4.82
N HIS A 5 -8.04 6.97 4.77
CA HIS A 5 -8.33 5.60 4.37
C HIS A 5 -8.63 4.79 5.62
N ALA A 6 -9.84 4.25 5.72
CA ALA A 6 -10.29 3.46 6.87
C ALA A 6 -10.70 2.06 6.43
N ALA A 7 -10.50 1.09 7.30
CA ALA A 7 -10.91 -0.30 7.08
C ALA A 7 -11.40 -0.94 8.39
N ASP A 8 -11.80 -2.21 8.34
CA ASP A 8 -12.26 -2.93 9.52
C ASP A 8 -11.13 -3.09 10.54
N GLU A 9 -9.90 -3.26 10.05
CA GLU A 9 -8.68 -3.32 10.85
C GLU A 9 -7.55 -2.52 10.22
N LEU A 10 -6.67 -1.95 11.06
CA LEU A 10 -5.37 -1.44 10.66
C LEU A 10 -4.27 -2.29 11.30
N ARG A 11 -3.36 -2.80 10.47
CA ARG A 11 -2.11 -3.44 10.89
C ARG A 11 -0.95 -2.55 10.57
N TYR A 12 -0.03 -2.40 11.52
CA TYR A 12 1.16 -1.61 11.32
C TYR A 12 2.21 -2.35 10.48
N GLY A 13 2.39 -3.64 10.70
CA GLY A 13 3.08 -4.57 9.83
C GLY A 13 2.30 -5.86 9.63
N TRP A 14 2.64 -6.63 8.60
CA TRP A 14 1.95 -7.90 8.28
C TRP A 14 2.41 -9.09 9.14
N ASP A 15 3.61 -9.00 9.70
CA ASP A 15 4.28 -10.06 10.46
C ASP A 15 4.54 -9.67 11.92
N GLU A 16 3.93 -8.59 12.39
CA GLU A 16 4.09 -8.10 13.76
C GLU A 16 3.03 -8.75 14.66
N ASP A 17 3.43 -9.17 15.87
CA ASP A 17 2.53 -9.66 16.92
C ASP A 17 1.67 -8.55 17.55
N GLN A 18 1.67 -7.35 16.96
CA GLN A 18 0.88 -6.24 17.44
C GLN A 18 -0.59 -6.46 17.11
N GLU A 19 -1.46 -6.33 18.12
CA GLU A 19 -2.90 -6.40 17.95
C GLU A 19 -3.36 -5.35 16.92
N PRO A 20 -4.15 -5.74 15.91
CA PRO A 20 -4.67 -4.80 14.92
C PRO A 20 -5.59 -3.77 15.58
N VAL A 21 -5.53 -2.53 15.09
CA VAL A 21 -6.45 -1.47 15.51
C VAL A 21 -7.80 -1.70 14.83
N LYS A 22 -8.83 -2.01 15.61
CA LYS A 22 -10.22 -2.13 15.12
C LYS A 22 -10.73 -0.78 14.64
N ASP A 23 -11.52 -0.77 13.56
CA ASP A 23 -11.97 0.45 12.89
C ASP A 23 -10.80 1.40 12.57
N GLY A 24 -9.67 0.81 12.20
CA GLY A 24 -8.41 1.50 12.00
C GLY A 24 -8.36 2.31 10.71
N ALA A 25 -7.55 3.36 10.72
CA ALA A 25 -7.46 4.30 9.62
C ALA A 25 -6.10 5.00 9.52
N VAL A 26 -5.83 5.54 8.34
CA VAL A 26 -4.60 6.26 7.99
C VAL A 26 -4.98 7.54 7.24
N ALA A 27 -4.54 8.68 7.78
CA ALA A 27 -4.68 9.99 7.15
C ALA A 27 -3.50 10.26 6.22
N VAL A 28 -3.82 10.65 4.98
CA VAL A 28 -2.85 10.91 3.91
C VAL A 28 -3.01 12.34 3.41
N ALA A 29 -1.91 13.09 3.40
CA ALA A 29 -1.82 14.41 2.81
C ALA A 29 -0.74 14.43 1.73
N ALA A 30 -1.12 14.80 0.50
CA ALA A 30 -0.27 14.68 -0.68
C ALA A 30 0.28 13.25 -0.82
N ASP A 31 1.59 13.06 -0.65
CA ASP A 31 2.29 11.78 -0.75
C ASP A 31 2.73 11.22 0.62
N ARG A 32 2.24 11.79 1.74
CA ARG A 32 2.67 11.43 3.10
C ARG A 32 1.55 10.94 3.98
N VAL A 33 1.88 9.99 4.85
CA VAL A 33 1.06 9.66 6.01
C VAL A 33 1.21 10.78 7.04
N VAL A 34 0.09 11.34 7.51
CA VAL A 34 0.08 12.42 8.51
C VAL A 34 -0.58 12.01 9.83
N GLY A 35 -1.21 10.83 9.88
CA GLY A 35 -1.76 10.24 11.09
C GLY A 35 -2.23 8.81 10.85
N SER A 36 -2.27 8.00 11.90
CA SER A 36 -2.78 6.62 11.87
C SER A 36 -3.31 6.22 13.23
N GLY A 37 -4.36 5.42 13.27
CA GLY A 37 -4.99 5.00 14.53
C GLY A 37 -6.48 4.70 14.33
N PRO A 38 -7.28 4.71 15.39
CA PRO A 38 -8.72 4.57 15.30
C PRO A 38 -9.33 5.67 14.41
N LEU A 39 -10.30 5.32 13.57
CA LEU A 39 -10.95 6.29 12.69
C LEU A 39 -11.62 7.44 13.46
N ALA A 40 -12.16 7.18 14.66
CA ALA A 40 -12.81 8.20 15.46
C ALA A 40 -11.84 9.34 15.79
N GLU A 41 -10.64 9.01 16.27
CA GLU A 41 -9.59 9.97 16.62
C GLU A 41 -9.14 10.77 15.39
N LEU A 42 -8.90 10.11 14.25
CA LEU A 42 -8.50 10.82 13.03
C LEU A 42 -9.60 11.73 12.47
N ARG A 43 -10.89 11.44 12.73
CA ARG A 43 -11.99 12.33 12.33
C ARG A 43 -12.11 13.56 13.23
N GLU A 44 -11.70 13.45 14.50
CA GLU A 44 -11.62 14.60 15.40
C GLU A 44 -10.43 15.49 15.03
N GLU A 45 -9.27 14.89 14.71
CA GLU A 45 -8.07 15.61 14.32
C GLU A 45 -8.19 16.26 12.92
N PHE A 46 -8.81 15.54 11.97
CA PHE A 46 -8.98 15.99 10.59
C PHE A 46 -10.47 16.01 10.17
N PRO A 47 -11.29 16.94 10.70
CA PRO A 47 -12.74 16.93 10.50
C PRO A 47 -13.17 17.12 9.03
N ASP A 48 -12.38 17.87 8.25
CA ASP A 48 -12.64 18.15 6.84
C ASP A 48 -12.04 17.11 5.88
N ALA A 49 -11.42 16.06 6.42
CA ALA A 49 -10.80 15.01 5.62
C ALA A 49 -11.85 14.28 4.76
N ARG A 50 -11.49 14.00 3.50
CA ARG A 50 -12.26 13.04 2.72
C ARG A 50 -12.09 11.65 3.32
N VAL A 51 -13.17 11.01 3.76
CA VAL A 51 -13.11 9.63 4.26
C VAL A 51 -13.39 8.63 3.13
N ARG A 52 -12.56 7.60 3.02
CA ARG A 52 -12.75 6.42 2.18
C ARG A 52 -12.73 5.19 3.06
N ARG A 53 -13.83 4.42 3.04
CA ARG A 53 -13.93 3.15 3.75
C ARG A 53 -13.72 1.99 2.80
N TRP A 54 -13.01 0.99 3.28
CA TRP A 54 -12.68 -0.23 2.57
C TRP A 54 -13.07 -1.44 3.43
N PRO A 55 -13.58 -2.52 2.85
CA PRO A 55 -13.68 -3.79 3.57
C PRO A 55 -12.28 -4.39 3.79
N GLY A 56 -12.09 -5.07 4.92
CA GLY A 56 -10.89 -5.84 5.23
C GLY A 56 -9.85 -5.11 6.06
N VAL A 57 -8.58 -5.47 5.86
CA VAL A 57 -7.44 -5.05 6.69
C VAL A 57 -6.57 -4.07 5.91
N LEU A 58 -6.46 -2.86 6.42
CA LEU A 58 -5.53 -1.83 5.96
C LEU A 58 -4.15 -2.07 6.55
N GLY A 59 -3.11 -1.95 5.74
CA GLY A 59 -1.73 -2.04 6.19
C GLY A 59 -0.75 -1.41 5.21
N PRO A 60 0.57 -1.59 5.43
CA PRO A 60 1.56 -1.07 4.51
C PRO A 60 1.46 -1.80 3.18
N ALA A 61 1.71 -1.10 2.07
CA ALA A 61 1.80 -1.77 0.78
C ALA A 61 2.97 -2.77 0.74
N LEU A 62 2.82 -3.80 -0.07
CA LEU A 62 3.78 -4.89 -0.17
C LEU A 62 5.00 -4.53 -1.03
N LEU A 63 6.10 -5.22 -0.76
CA LEU A 63 7.17 -5.42 -1.72
C LEU A 63 6.87 -6.68 -2.54
N HIS A 64 6.81 -6.54 -3.86
CA HIS A 64 6.70 -7.68 -4.76
C HIS A 64 8.07 -8.33 -4.95
N GLN A 65 8.22 -9.53 -4.39
CA GLN A 65 9.50 -10.26 -4.30
C GLN A 65 9.68 -11.33 -5.39
N GLY A 66 8.77 -11.43 -6.35
CA GLY A 66 8.84 -12.42 -7.43
C GLY A 66 8.88 -11.79 -8.82
N PRO A 67 8.94 -12.61 -9.88
CA PRO A 67 8.79 -12.14 -11.25
C PRO A 67 7.55 -11.26 -11.41
N LEU A 68 7.65 -10.22 -12.23
CA LEU A 68 6.50 -9.35 -12.50
C LEU A 68 5.39 -10.17 -13.19
N PRO A 69 4.11 -9.90 -12.87
CA PRO A 69 3.00 -10.57 -13.54
C PRO A 69 3.10 -10.39 -15.06
N ASP A 70 2.76 -11.44 -15.81
CA ASP A 70 2.79 -11.33 -17.27
C ASP A 70 1.73 -10.35 -17.77
N ALA A 71 2.15 -9.47 -18.67
CA ALA A 71 1.30 -8.51 -19.33
C ALA A 71 1.97 -8.01 -20.63
N PRO A 72 1.19 -7.52 -21.61
CA PRO A 72 1.70 -7.17 -22.94
C PRO A 72 2.77 -6.07 -22.94
N THR A 73 2.70 -5.12 -22.00
CA THR A 73 3.64 -3.98 -21.94
C THR A 73 4.31 -3.83 -20.57
N PRO A 74 5.53 -3.26 -20.49
CA PRO A 74 6.19 -2.93 -19.22
C PRO A 74 5.30 -2.11 -18.27
N ARG A 75 4.51 -1.18 -18.81
CA ARG A 75 3.55 -0.38 -18.04
C ARG A 75 2.46 -1.25 -17.42
N GLU A 76 1.90 -2.17 -18.19
CA GLU A 76 0.85 -3.07 -17.69
C GLU A 76 1.39 -4.07 -16.66
N ARG A 77 2.64 -4.53 -16.81
CA ARG A 77 3.30 -5.41 -15.82
C ARG A 77 3.46 -4.69 -14.48
N ILE A 78 3.95 -3.44 -14.48
CA ILE A 78 4.03 -2.61 -13.27
C ILE A 78 2.64 -2.33 -12.70
N HIS A 79 1.65 -2.04 -13.55
CA HIS A 79 0.29 -1.82 -13.09
C HIS A 79 -0.34 -3.08 -12.49
N ALA A 80 0.02 -4.27 -12.97
CA ALA A 80 -0.43 -5.53 -12.40
C ALA A 80 0.11 -5.74 -10.97
N VAL A 81 1.35 -5.33 -10.68
CA VAL A 81 1.90 -5.33 -9.31
C VAL A 81 1.06 -4.44 -8.38
N LEU A 82 0.66 -3.26 -8.83
CA LEU A 82 -0.22 -2.37 -8.05
C LEU A 82 -1.58 -3.00 -7.74
N LYS A 83 -2.10 -3.91 -8.59
CA LYS A 83 -3.35 -4.65 -8.31
C LYS A 83 -3.19 -5.72 -7.24
N LEU A 84 -1.94 -6.10 -6.92
CA LEU A 84 -1.62 -7.07 -5.88
C LEU A 84 -1.36 -6.39 -4.52
N GLY A 85 -1.54 -5.08 -4.41
CA GLY A 85 -1.26 -4.35 -3.17
C GLY A 85 0.21 -4.01 -2.95
N ALA A 86 1.04 -4.11 -4.00
CA ALA A 86 2.47 -3.82 -3.92
C ALA A 86 2.82 -2.47 -4.57
N THR A 87 3.69 -1.71 -3.92
CA THR A 87 4.20 -0.40 -4.41
C THR A 87 5.72 -0.39 -4.55
N ALA A 88 6.36 -1.53 -4.32
CA ALA A 88 7.77 -1.75 -4.56
C ALA A 88 7.99 -3.09 -5.28
N VAL A 89 9.07 -3.17 -6.07
CA VAL A 89 9.52 -4.37 -6.77
C VAL A 89 11.03 -4.54 -6.56
N LEU A 90 11.54 -5.76 -6.60
CA LEU A 90 12.98 -6.00 -6.62
C LEU A 90 13.57 -5.62 -7.98
N GLU A 91 14.74 -4.98 -7.96
CA GLU A 91 15.49 -4.60 -9.17
C GLU A 91 15.75 -5.79 -10.09
N GLU A 92 15.93 -6.99 -9.52
CA GLU A 92 16.16 -8.21 -10.29
C GLU A 92 15.02 -8.59 -11.22
N TYR A 93 13.80 -8.10 -10.97
CA TYR A 93 12.62 -8.33 -11.80
C TYR A 93 12.20 -7.08 -12.59
N ALA A 94 12.92 -5.96 -12.42
CA ALA A 94 12.69 -4.69 -13.11
C ALA A 94 14.02 -4.12 -13.65
N ASP A 95 14.80 -4.97 -14.31
CA ASP A 95 16.16 -4.66 -14.75
C ASP A 95 16.23 -3.95 -16.10
N THR A 96 15.18 -3.99 -16.91
CA THR A 96 15.14 -3.27 -18.19
C THR A 96 14.86 -1.76 -18.04
N PRO A 97 15.40 -0.90 -18.92
CA PRO A 97 15.13 0.54 -18.90
C PRO A 97 13.63 0.89 -19.00
N GLU A 98 12.85 0.12 -19.76
CA GLU A 98 11.42 0.32 -19.95
C GLU A 98 10.63 0.01 -18.68
N LEU A 99 11.02 -1.05 -17.96
CA LEU A 99 10.42 -1.40 -16.67
C LEU A 99 10.75 -0.36 -15.61
N ARG A 100 12.00 0.12 -15.56
CA ARG A 100 12.42 1.20 -14.65
C ARG A 100 11.66 2.50 -14.94
N ALA A 101 11.52 2.86 -16.22
CA ALA A 101 10.73 4.03 -16.62
C ALA A 101 9.24 3.87 -16.28
N ALA A 102 8.69 2.67 -16.44
CA ALA A 102 7.31 2.37 -16.06
C ALA A 102 7.10 2.45 -14.54
N ALA A 103 8.05 1.93 -13.75
CA ALA A 103 8.03 2.01 -12.30
C ALA A 103 8.07 3.47 -11.82
N ALA A 104 9.05 4.25 -12.30
CA ALA A 104 9.21 5.67 -11.97
C ALA A 104 7.94 6.49 -12.30
N ARG A 105 7.32 6.26 -13.48
CA ARG A 105 6.07 6.94 -13.87
C ARG A 105 4.88 6.64 -12.97
N ASN A 106 4.92 5.53 -12.23
CA ASN A 106 3.86 5.11 -11.32
C ASN A 106 4.27 5.25 -9.85
N ASP A 107 5.43 5.86 -9.58
CA ASP A 107 6.08 5.94 -8.28
C ASP A 107 6.36 4.56 -7.63
N VAL A 108 6.42 3.48 -8.40
CA VAL A 108 6.78 2.17 -7.85
C VAL A 108 8.27 2.15 -7.53
N ILE A 109 8.62 1.82 -6.28
CA ILE A 109 10.01 1.78 -5.83
C ILE A 109 10.69 0.55 -6.40
N VAL A 110 11.85 0.73 -7.04
CA VAL A 110 12.72 -0.38 -7.46
C VAL A 110 13.78 -0.56 -6.38
N VAL A 111 13.71 -1.68 -5.65
CA VAL A 111 14.60 -1.99 -4.53
C VAL A 111 15.88 -2.65 -5.06
N PRO A 112 17.08 -2.08 -4.82
CA PRO A 112 18.33 -2.64 -5.32
C PRO A 112 18.58 -4.06 -4.81
N ARG A 113 19.25 -4.87 -5.63
CA ARG A 113 19.70 -6.21 -5.23
C ARG A 113 20.55 -6.16 -3.95
N GLY A 114 20.38 -7.14 -3.06
CA GLY A 114 21.14 -7.23 -1.82
C GLY A 114 20.75 -6.20 -0.74
N THR A 115 19.78 -5.33 -1.01
CA THR A 115 19.15 -4.54 0.06
C THR A 115 18.52 -5.53 1.04
N ALA A 116 18.98 -5.52 2.29
CA ALA A 116 18.34 -6.30 3.34
C ALA A 116 16.90 -5.80 3.46
N VAL A 117 15.97 -6.56 2.88
CA VAL A 117 14.55 -6.30 3.03
C VAL A 117 14.20 -6.65 4.47
N ARG A 118 14.41 -5.71 5.38
CA ARG A 118 13.53 -5.65 6.54
C ARG A 118 12.17 -5.39 5.95
N ARG A 119 11.27 -6.38 6.07
CA ARG A 119 9.83 -6.24 5.81
C ARG A 119 9.45 -4.83 6.27
N PRO A 120 8.85 -4.02 5.38
CA PRO A 120 8.81 -2.58 5.57
C PRO A 120 8.37 -2.31 7.00
N ALA A 121 9.22 -1.58 7.73
CA ALA A 121 8.90 -1.14 9.06
C ALA A 121 7.50 -0.55 8.99
N ALA A 122 6.73 -0.91 10.00
CA ALA A 122 5.44 -0.35 10.30
C ALA A 122 5.32 1.14 9.98
N PHE A 123 4.09 1.65 9.93
CA PHE A 123 3.73 3.07 9.76
C PHE A 123 4.39 4.06 10.77
N LEU A 124 5.40 3.62 11.52
CA LEU A 124 6.25 4.33 12.44
C LEU A 124 7.00 5.47 11.72
N GLY A 125 6.27 6.56 11.48
CA GLY A 125 6.80 7.90 11.27
C GLY A 125 6.73 8.40 9.83
N ILE A 126 5.65 9.11 9.48
CA ILE A 126 5.59 10.16 8.44
C ILE A 126 6.23 9.79 7.08
N GLY A 127 6.11 8.51 6.73
CA GLY A 127 6.65 7.94 5.52
C GLY A 127 5.85 8.35 4.29
N ARG A 128 6.36 7.93 3.14
CA ARG A 128 5.60 7.95 1.89
C ARG A 128 4.30 7.15 2.09
N ALA A 129 3.19 7.66 1.58
CA ALA A 129 1.88 7.03 1.72
C ALA A 129 1.73 5.86 0.73
N ASP A 130 2.25 4.70 1.16
CA ASP A 130 2.17 3.43 0.44
C ASP A 130 1.35 2.43 1.24
N LEU A 131 0.09 2.26 0.85
CA LEU A 131 -0.93 1.52 1.61
C LEU A 131 -1.56 0.45 0.75
N ALA A 132 -1.95 -0.66 1.37
CA ALA A 132 -2.79 -1.67 0.74
C ALA A 132 -3.92 -2.10 1.68
N VAL A 133 -5.04 -2.49 1.10
CA VAL A 133 -6.17 -3.09 1.82
C VAL A 133 -6.41 -4.47 1.25
N PHE A 134 -6.51 -5.46 2.13
CA PHE A 134 -6.78 -6.85 1.79
C PHE A 134 -8.06 -7.34 2.47
N GLU A 135 -8.95 -7.93 1.69
CA GLU A 135 -10.01 -8.78 2.22
C GLU A 135 -9.49 -10.21 2.27
N TYR A 136 -9.74 -10.91 3.38
CA TYR A 136 -9.37 -12.31 3.54
C TYR A 136 -10.62 -13.17 3.46
N ASP A 137 -10.57 -14.23 2.65
CA ASP A 137 -11.61 -15.24 2.64
C ASP A 137 -11.48 -16.21 3.84
N GLU A 138 -12.45 -17.12 3.95
CA GLU A 138 -12.50 -18.15 4.99
C GLU A 138 -11.32 -19.13 4.96
N THR A 139 -10.59 -19.20 3.83
CA THR A 139 -9.39 -20.02 3.66
C THR A 139 -8.10 -19.28 4.02
N GLY A 140 -8.19 -17.98 4.34
CA GLY A 140 -7.06 -17.09 4.59
C GLY A 140 -6.44 -16.49 3.32
N GLY A 141 -7.07 -16.66 2.16
CA GLY A 141 -6.66 -16.07 0.89
C GLY A 141 -6.91 -14.56 0.88
N GLY A 142 -5.82 -13.78 0.91
CA GLY A 142 -5.88 -12.32 0.86
C GLY A 142 -6.05 -11.78 -0.56
N THR A 143 -7.12 -11.04 -0.80
CA THR A 143 -7.38 -10.32 -2.04
C THR A 143 -7.21 -8.82 -1.84
N CYS A 144 -6.33 -8.19 -2.63
CA CYS A 144 -6.18 -6.74 -2.62
C CYS A 144 -7.44 -6.05 -3.17
N VAL A 145 -7.94 -5.05 -2.44
CA VAL A 145 -9.12 -4.26 -2.82
C VAL A 145 -8.80 -2.79 -3.04
N ALA A 146 -7.72 -2.28 -2.44
CA ALA A 146 -7.24 -0.93 -2.67
C ALA A 146 -5.73 -0.86 -2.53
N THR A 147 -5.12 0.00 -3.34
CA THR A 147 -3.69 0.31 -3.24
C THR A 147 -3.47 1.80 -3.40
N VAL A 148 -2.76 2.37 -2.43
CA VAL A 148 -2.31 3.77 -2.43
C VAL A 148 -0.81 3.75 -2.65
N CYS A 149 -0.33 4.49 -3.65
CA CYS A 149 1.08 4.58 -4.01
C CYS A 149 1.46 6.07 -4.06
N ALA A 150 2.43 6.52 -3.25
CA ALA A 150 2.72 7.96 -3.07
C ALA A 150 1.44 8.78 -2.79
N GLY A 151 0.54 8.28 -1.95
CA GLY A 151 -0.72 8.94 -1.60
C GLY A 151 -1.79 8.96 -2.70
N ARG A 152 -1.52 8.38 -3.88
CA ARG A 152 -2.48 8.24 -4.97
C ARG A 152 -3.18 6.89 -4.86
N LEU A 153 -4.52 6.89 -4.84
CA LEU A 153 -5.31 5.66 -4.98
C LEU A 153 -5.17 5.13 -6.43
N VAL A 154 -4.26 4.19 -6.65
CA VAL A 154 -3.88 3.65 -7.98
C VAL A 154 -4.64 2.38 -8.36
N HIS A 155 -5.14 1.65 -7.35
CA HIS A 155 -5.99 0.50 -7.54
C HIS A 155 -7.19 0.58 -6.60
N ARG A 156 -8.35 0.20 -7.13
CA ARG A 156 -9.57 -0.05 -6.38
C ARG A 156 -10.35 -1.16 -7.08
N ARG A 157 -10.64 -2.24 -6.36
CA ARG A 157 -11.61 -3.26 -6.77
C ARG A 157 -13.03 -2.69 -6.58
N ARG A 158 -13.89 -2.90 -7.58
CA ARG A 158 -15.30 -2.48 -7.54
C ARG A 158 -16.15 -3.58 -6.95
#